data_AF-A0AAJ7RI41-F1
#
_entry.id   AF-A0AAJ7RI41-F1
#
_cell.length_a   1.000
_cell.length_b   1.000
_cell.length_c   1.000
_cell.angle_alpha   90.00
_cell.angle_beta   90.00
_cell.angle_gamma   90.00
#
_symmetry.space_group_name_H-M   'P 1'
#
loop_
_entity.id
_entity.type
_entity.pdbx_description
1 polymer ?
#
loop_
_entity_poly.entity_id
_entity_poly.type
_entity_poly.pdbx_seq_one_letter_code
_entity_poly.pdbx_strand_id
1 'polypeptide(L)'
;MAIEKIKRWKGRLVTDAVYKQRLARSKNCENVNETKKATSEIDANSKFESQEDQNDATQSEFTEGRRVVELSVLAEQLWCVSCKEVLSLQYIEKETRRGLGSILLVRCHKCLLINSVTTGKHHNWGKRRLSRFDVNTKAGIGVLHGGLGHTHLNKLLSCLNIPTIDFKTFKRYEQEVGQATESIVKGSCQNAAHLERQLTVENAENIEQLL
;
A
#
# COMPACT_ATOMS: atom_id res chain seq x y z
N MET A 1 36.91 -33.51 15.47
CA MET A 1 36.47 -32.53 14.45
C MET A 1 35.25 -31.82 15.00
N ALA A 2 35.34 -30.51 15.26
CA ALA A 2 34.22 -29.75 15.80
C ALA A 2 33.18 -29.51 14.69
N ILE A 3 31.97 -30.03 14.87
CA ILE A 3 30.84 -29.77 13.98
C ILE A 3 30.48 -28.29 14.15
N GLU A 4 30.81 -27.44 13.18
CA GLU A 4 30.36 -26.05 13.17
C GLU A 4 28.83 -26.01 13.25
N LYS A 5 28.29 -25.37 14.28
CA LYS A 5 26.85 -25.21 14.47
C LYS A 5 26.31 -24.28 13.39
N ILE A 6 25.77 -24.85 12.31
CA ILE A 6 25.10 -24.09 11.25
C ILE A 6 23.80 -23.50 11.81
N LYS A 7 23.61 -22.19 11.63
CA LYS A 7 22.42 -21.44 12.09
C LYS A 7 21.61 -20.95 10.88
N ARG A 8 20.33 -20.64 11.07
CA ARG A 8 19.46 -20.15 9.99
C ARG A 8 19.08 -18.70 10.22
N TRP A 9 19.23 -17.85 9.19
CA TRP A 9 18.85 -16.43 9.24
C TRP A 9 18.10 -16.04 7.97
N LYS A 10 16.86 -15.55 8.10
CA LYS A 10 15.96 -15.21 6.98
C LYS A 10 15.91 -16.34 5.92
N GLY A 11 15.75 -17.57 6.40
CA GLY A 11 15.62 -18.76 5.56
C GLY A 11 16.93 -19.34 5.00
N ARG A 12 18.07 -18.65 5.10
CA ARG A 12 19.38 -19.11 4.60
C ARG A 12 20.24 -19.71 5.72
N LEU A 13 21.01 -20.75 5.40
CA LEU A 13 22.03 -21.30 6.29
C LEU A 13 23.21 -20.33 6.38
N VAL A 14 23.66 -20.05 7.61
CA VAL A 14 24.76 -19.14 7.91
C VAL A 14 25.61 -19.73 9.04
N THR A 15 26.88 -19.33 9.09
CA THR A 15 27.78 -19.71 10.18
C THR A 15 27.38 -19.02 11.49
N ASP A 16 27.77 -19.61 12.62
CA ASP A 16 27.45 -19.08 13.96
C ASP A 16 27.99 -17.65 14.16
N ALA A 17 29.15 -17.34 13.57
CA ALA A 17 29.73 -16.00 13.58
C ALA A 17 28.84 -14.97 12.87
N VAL A 18 28.34 -15.30 11.68
CA VAL A 18 27.43 -14.42 10.91
C VAL A 18 26.09 -14.25 11.64
N TYR A 19 25.61 -15.30 12.30
CA TYR A 19 24.38 -15.25 13.09
C TYR A 19 24.52 -14.30 14.31
N LYS A 20 25.60 -14.45 15.10
CA LYS A 20 25.89 -13.59 16.26
C LYS A 20 26.10 -12.13 15.88
N GLN A 21 26.81 -11.86 14.78
CA GLN A 21 27.02 -10.49 14.28
C GLN A 21 25.70 -9.81 13.90
N ARG A 22 24.76 -10.55 13.29
CA ARG A 22 23.45 -10.03 12.91
C ARG A 22 22.54 -9.76 14.10
N LEU A 23 22.60 -10.60 15.14
CA LEU A 23 21.92 -10.35 16.42
C LEU A 23 22.42 -9.08 17.10
N ALA A 24 23.73 -8.85 17.15
CA ALA A 24 24.31 -7.64 17.72
C ALA A 24 23.87 -6.37 16.98
N ARG A 25 23.81 -6.43 15.64
CA ARG A 25 23.28 -5.32 14.82
C ARG A 25 21.79 -5.03 15.06
N SER A 26 20.97 -6.05 15.33
CA SER A 26 19.55 -5.86 15.64
C SER A 26 19.36 -5.08 16.95
N LYS A 27 20.07 -5.49 18.00
CA LYS A 27 20.01 -4.83 19.32
C LYS A 27 20.47 -3.37 19.27
N ASN A 28 21.51 -3.07 18.48
CA ASN A 28 21.97 -1.69 18.32
C ASN A 28 20.94 -0.79 17.60
N CYS A 29 20.11 -1.33 16.71
CA CYS A 29 19.02 -0.54 16.09
C CYS A 29 17.83 -0.33 17.04
N GLU A 30 17.58 -1.24 17.98
CA GLU A 30 16.56 -1.08 19.02
C GLU A 30 16.92 0.07 19.98
N ASN A 31 18.17 0.11 20.44
CA ASN A 31 18.65 1.19 21.33
C ASN A 31 18.58 2.59 20.69
N VAL A 32 18.80 2.69 19.37
CA VAL A 32 18.69 3.98 18.63
C VAL A 32 17.24 4.45 18.52
N ASN A 33 16.27 3.54 18.56
CA ASN A 33 14.85 3.90 18.51
C ASN A 33 14.33 4.32 19.89
N GLU A 34 14.85 3.74 20.97
CA GLU A 34 14.51 4.16 22.36
C GLU A 34 14.97 5.59 22.65
N THR A 35 16.16 5.99 22.19
CA THR A 35 16.66 7.38 22.38
C THR A 35 15.84 8.41 21.60
N LYS A 36 15.25 8.01 20.47
CA LYS A 36 14.36 8.87 19.65
C LYS A 36 12.95 8.97 20.22
N LYS A 37 12.49 7.95 20.95
CA LYS A 37 11.19 7.97 21.62
C LYS A 37 11.21 8.89 22.86
N ALA A 38 12.32 8.89 23.61
CA ALA A 38 12.52 9.78 24.75
C ALA A 38 12.61 11.29 24.38
N THR A 39 12.96 11.64 23.14
CA THR A 39 13.04 13.04 22.70
C THR A 39 11.70 13.61 22.18
N SER A 40 10.68 12.78 21.99
CA SER A 40 9.35 13.20 21.49
C SER A 40 8.28 13.37 22.57
N GLU A 41 8.58 13.09 23.85
CA GLU A 41 7.58 13.07 24.94
C GLU A 41 7.49 14.37 25.76
N ILE A 42 8.06 15.50 25.30
CA ILE A 42 8.04 16.77 26.06
C ILE A 42 6.82 17.66 25.75
N ASP A 43 6.12 17.53 24.63
CA ASP A 43 5.04 18.46 24.28
C ASP A 43 3.68 17.76 24.09
N ALA A 44 2.89 17.72 25.17
CA ALA A 44 1.44 17.98 25.21
C ALA A 44 0.78 17.26 26.40
N ASN A 45 0.67 17.95 27.54
CA ASN A 45 -0.10 17.50 28.69
C ASN A 45 -1.40 18.33 28.79
N SER A 46 -2.56 17.71 28.54
CA SER A 46 -3.83 18.17 29.13
C SER A 46 -4.78 17.00 29.35
N LYS A 47 -5.11 16.82 30.64
CA LYS A 47 -5.86 15.74 31.31
C LYS A 47 -7.28 15.49 30.77
N PHE A 48 -7.67 14.21 30.75
CA PHE A 48 -8.97 13.77 31.28
C PHE A 48 -8.86 12.32 31.77
N GLU A 49 -9.16 12.10 33.05
CA GLU A 49 -9.16 10.79 33.71
C GLU A 49 -10.52 10.09 33.54
N SER A 50 -10.51 8.78 33.34
CA SER A 50 -11.56 7.83 33.76
C SER A 50 -10.97 6.42 33.80
N GLN A 51 -11.42 5.64 34.78
CA GLN A 51 -10.77 4.49 35.41
C GLN A 51 -10.77 3.17 34.62
N GLU A 52 -9.93 2.28 35.15
CA GLU A 52 -9.51 0.94 34.74
C GLU A 52 -10.64 -0.08 34.60
N ASP A 53 -10.47 -1.02 33.65
CA ASP A 53 -10.74 -2.44 33.88
C ASP A 53 -9.77 -3.29 33.06
N GLN A 54 -9.08 -4.20 33.74
CA GLN A 54 -8.11 -5.14 33.16
C GLN A 54 -8.83 -6.35 32.57
N ASN A 55 -8.59 -6.64 31.29
CA ASN A 55 -8.44 -8.01 30.82
C ASN A 55 -7.58 -8.08 29.56
N ASP A 56 -6.55 -8.92 29.66
CA ASP A 56 -5.48 -9.15 28.71
C ASP A 56 -5.98 -9.83 27.43
N ALA A 57 -6.10 -9.04 26.37
CA ALA A 57 -5.75 -9.46 25.03
C ALA A 57 -5.08 -8.25 24.40
N THR A 58 -3.76 -8.30 24.20
CA THR A 58 -3.04 -7.32 23.38
C THR A 58 -3.58 -7.42 21.96
N GLN A 59 -4.75 -6.83 21.69
CA GLN A 59 -5.28 -6.66 20.35
C GLN A 59 -4.25 -5.82 19.63
N SER A 60 -3.69 -6.43 18.59
CA SER A 60 -2.75 -5.76 17.74
C SER A 60 -3.37 -4.48 17.16
N GLU A 61 -2.79 -3.34 17.49
CA GLU A 61 -3.16 -2.00 17.01
C GLU A 61 -3.29 -1.91 15.47
N PHE A 62 -2.72 -2.88 14.73
CA PHE A 62 -2.79 -2.97 13.27
C PHE A 62 -4.05 -3.63 12.68
N THR A 63 -5.01 -4.10 13.49
CA THR A 63 -6.25 -4.71 12.97
C THR A 63 -7.49 -3.81 13.07
N GLU A 64 -7.35 -2.56 13.52
CA GLU A 64 -8.50 -1.67 13.59
C GLU A 64 -8.90 -1.10 12.21
N GLY A 65 -10.21 -1.07 11.97
CA GLY A 65 -10.84 -0.58 10.75
C GLY A 65 -10.86 -1.58 9.59
N ARG A 66 -11.49 -1.18 8.49
CA ARG A 66 -11.62 -1.95 7.25
C ARG A 66 -10.44 -1.70 6.32
N ARG A 67 -10.15 -2.66 5.45
CA ARG A 67 -9.13 -2.53 4.39
C ARG A 67 -9.75 -2.85 3.04
N VAL A 68 -9.25 -2.20 1.99
CA VAL A 68 -9.60 -2.52 0.62
C VAL A 68 -8.65 -3.62 0.14
N VAL A 69 -9.22 -4.74 -0.30
CA VAL A 69 -8.45 -5.94 -0.64
C VAL A 69 -8.91 -6.51 -1.97
N GLU A 70 -7.95 -6.92 -2.79
CA GLU A 70 -8.19 -7.76 -3.96
C GLU A 70 -8.15 -9.23 -3.53
N LEU A 71 -9.32 -9.85 -3.40
CA LEU A 71 -9.47 -11.19 -2.82
C LEU A 71 -8.65 -12.27 -3.54
N SER A 72 -8.55 -12.20 -4.87
CA SER A 72 -7.74 -13.14 -5.66
C SER A 72 -6.26 -13.07 -5.29
N VAL A 73 -5.69 -11.86 -5.21
CA VAL A 73 -4.30 -11.63 -4.83
C VAL A 73 -4.04 -12.09 -3.40
N LEU A 74 -4.97 -11.78 -2.48
CA LEU A 74 -4.84 -12.21 -1.10
C LEU A 74 -4.85 -13.74 -0.99
N ALA A 75 -5.80 -14.40 -1.65
CA ALA A 75 -5.94 -15.86 -1.62
C ALA A 75 -4.70 -16.58 -2.16
N GLU A 76 -4.08 -16.06 -3.23
CA GLU A 76 -2.84 -16.59 -3.78
C GLU A 76 -1.64 -16.48 -2.83
N GLN A 77 -1.64 -15.46 -1.96
CA GLN A 77 -0.52 -15.15 -1.06
C GLN A 77 -0.69 -15.70 0.36
N LEU A 78 -1.86 -16.19 0.74
CA LEU A 78 -2.13 -16.79 2.06
C LEU A 78 -1.59 -18.22 2.20
N TRP A 79 -0.41 -18.46 1.64
CA TRP A 79 0.31 -19.72 1.69
C TRP A 79 1.74 -19.47 2.12
N CYS A 80 2.22 -20.24 3.09
CA CYS A 80 3.58 -20.08 3.57
C CYS A 80 4.59 -20.38 2.46
N VAL A 81 5.51 -19.44 2.21
CA VAL A 81 6.51 -19.59 1.15
C VAL A 81 7.47 -20.76 1.38
N SER A 82 7.63 -21.21 2.63
CA SER A 82 8.55 -22.30 3.00
C SER A 82 7.88 -23.67 3.14
N CYS A 83 6.74 -23.77 3.84
CA CYS A 83 6.12 -25.07 4.15
C CYS A 83 4.77 -25.29 3.47
N LYS A 84 4.28 -24.32 2.67
CA LYS A 84 3.01 -24.37 1.95
C LYS A 84 1.77 -24.59 2.84
N GLU A 85 1.91 -24.34 4.14
CA GLU A 85 0.79 -24.31 5.07
C GLU A 85 -0.05 -23.04 4.86
N VAL A 86 -1.36 -23.12 5.08
CA VAL A 86 -2.26 -21.96 4.99
C VAL A 86 -1.88 -20.93 6.06
N LEU A 87 -1.82 -19.67 5.65
CA LEU A 87 -1.60 -18.55 6.55
C LEU A 87 -2.93 -18.03 7.09
N SER A 88 -3.05 -17.93 8.41
CA SER A 88 -4.19 -17.28 9.05
C SER A 88 -3.89 -15.80 9.28
N LEU A 89 -4.84 -14.93 8.92
CA LEU A 89 -4.78 -13.50 9.21
C LEU A 89 -4.78 -13.20 10.71
N GLN A 90 -5.16 -14.15 11.57
CA GLN A 90 -5.04 -14.02 13.03
C GLN A 90 -3.56 -13.89 13.48
N TYR A 91 -2.61 -14.36 12.67
CA TYR A 91 -1.18 -14.31 12.97
C TYR A 91 -0.45 -13.17 12.23
N ILE A 92 -1.16 -12.10 11.87
CA ILE A 92 -0.49 -10.87 11.44
C ILE A 92 0.35 -10.35 12.63
N GLU A 93 1.61 -10.00 12.39
CA GLU A 93 2.50 -9.36 13.35
C GLU A 93 2.66 -7.86 13.09
N LYS A 94 2.46 -7.45 11.83
CA LYS A 94 2.65 -6.06 11.40
C LYS A 94 1.90 -5.80 10.11
N GLU A 95 1.30 -4.62 10.02
CA GLU A 95 0.80 -4.03 8.78
C GLU A 95 1.71 -2.86 8.36
N THR A 96 2.05 -2.78 7.07
CA THR A 96 2.62 -1.58 6.46
C THR A 96 1.66 -1.05 5.40
N ARG A 97 0.96 0.04 5.72
CA ARG A 97 0.03 0.71 4.82
C ARG A 97 0.76 1.59 3.79
N ARG A 98 0.28 1.58 2.56
CA ARG A 98 0.74 2.44 1.45
C ARG A 98 -0.48 2.96 0.71
N GLY A 99 -1.09 4.01 1.25
CA GLY A 99 -2.43 4.46 0.82
C GLY A 99 -3.48 3.42 1.25
N LEU A 100 -4.33 3.00 0.31
CA LEU A 100 -5.38 1.99 0.52
C LEU A 100 -4.87 0.55 0.44
N GLY A 101 -3.67 0.33 -0.09
CA GLY A 101 -3.03 -0.98 -0.13
C GLY A 101 -2.15 -1.23 1.10
N SER A 102 -2.05 -2.49 1.50
CA SER A 102 -1.29 -2.92 2.66
C SER A 102 -0.37 -4.09 2.34
N ILE A 103 0.74 -4.15 3.09
CA ILE A 103 1.61 -5.32 3.17
C ILE A 103 1.52 -5.85 4.60
N LEU A 104 1.02 -7.08 4.73
CA LEU A 104 0.83 -7.79 5.99
C LEU A 104 2.02 -8.73 6.21
N LEU A 105 2.65 -8.66 7.37
CA LEU A 105 3.63 -9.64 7.81
C LEU A 105 2.90 -10.70 8.63
N VAL A 106 2.72 -11.90 8.06
CA VAL A 106 1.94 -12.98 8.64
C VAL A 106 2.85 -14.13 9.05
N ARG A 107 2.84 -14.47 10.33
CA ARG A 107 3.61 -15.60 10.86
C ARG A 107 2.91 -16.91 10.53
N CYS A 108 3.63 -17.84 9.92
CA CYS A 108 3.14 -19.20 9.74
C CYS A 108 3.05 -19.90 11.10
N HIS A 109 1.89 -20.49 11.42
CA HIS A 109 1.68 -21.20 12.68
C HIS A 109 2.52 -22.48 12.81
N LYS A 110 2.92 -23.08 11.68
CA LYS A 110 3.64 -24.36 11.63
C LYS A 110 5.16 -24.20 11.67
N CYS A 111 5.72 -23.41 10.75
CA CYS A 111 7.18 -23.26 10.63
C CYS A 111 7.70 -21.93 11.18
N LEU A 112 6.82 -21.09 11.74
CA LEU A 112 7.12 -19.79 12.35
C LEU A 112 7.77 -18.76 11.40
N LEU A 113 7.89 -19.07 10.11
CA LEU A 113 8.38 -18.12 9.11
C LEU A 113 7.38 -16.99 8.94
N ILE A 114 7.87 -15.75 8.95
CA ILE A 114 7.09 -14.54 8.64
C ILE A 114 7.02 -14.38 7.12
N ASN A 115 5.80 -14.30 6.59
CA ASN A 115 5.51 -14.15 5.17
C ASN A 115 5.00 -12.74 4.90
N SER A 116 5.40 -12.17 3.77
CA SER A 116 4.88 -10.89 3.30
C SER A 116 3.69 -11.15 2.37
N VAL A 117 2.51 -10.67 2.76
CA VAL A 117 1.25 -10.83 2.02
C VAL A 117 0.75 -9.44 1.61
N THR A 118 0.58 -9.18 0.31
CA THR A 118 0.05 -7.92 -0.20
C THR A 118 -1.47 -8.01 -0.35
N THR A 119 -2.17 -6.90 -0.11
CA THR A 119 -3.64 -6.84 -0.24
C THR A 119 -4.11 -6.54 -1.66
N GLY A 120 -3.21 -6.41 -2.62
CA GLY A 120 -3.58 -6.08 -4.00
C GLY A 120 -2.39 -6.08 -4.96
N LYS A 121 -2.71 -5.91 -6.24
CA LYS A 121 -1.74 -5.82 -7.33
C LYS A 121 -0.89 -4.56 -7.28
N HIS A 122 0.23 -4.67 -7.98
CA HIS A 122 1.16 -3.57 -8.16
C HIS A 122 1.51 -3.36 -9.63
N HIS A 123 1.67 -2.11 -10.02
CA HIS A 123 2.29 -1.71 -11.28
C HIS A 123 3.57 -0.90 -11.05
N ASN A 124 4.40 -0.84 -12.09
CA ASN A 124 5.58 0.00 -12.12
C ASN A 124 5.22 1.34 -12.75
N TRP A 125 5.69 2.44 -12.14
CA TRP A 125 5.50 3.77 -12.69
C TRP A 125 6.84 4.51 -12.84
N GLY A 126 7.18 4.85 -14.09
CA GLY A 126 8.41 5.54 -14.46
C GLY A 126 9.68 4.72 -14.20
N LYS A 127 10.83 5.41 -14.12
CA LYS A 127 12.16 4.79 -13.91
C LYS A 127 12.44 4.40 -12.45
N ARG A 128 11.49 4.60 -11.53
CA ARG A 128 11.71 4.33 -10.09
C ARG A 128 11.41 2.85 -9.79
N ARG A 129 12.27 2.20 -9.01
CA ARG A 129 12.11 0.81 -8.51
C ARG A 129 10.96 0.63 -7.50
N LEU A 130 10.07 1.60 -7.36
CA LEU A 130 9.02 1.58 -6.35
C LEU A 130 7.70 1.18 -7.01
N SER A 131 7.27 -0.06 -6.78
CA SER A 131 5.95 -0.49 -7.25
C SER A 131 4.84 0.19 -6.45
N ARG A 132 3.78 0.53 -7.17
CA ARG A 132 2.61 1.27 -6.69
C ARG A 132 1.44 0.33 -6.59
N PHE A 133 0.58 0.52 -5.60
CA PHE A 133 -0.63 -0.31 -5.45
C PHE A 133 -1.72 0.18 -6.41
N ASP A 134 -2.27 -0.72 -7.21
CA ASP A 134 -3.27 -0.40 -8.23
C ASP A 134 -4.53 0.23 -7.64
N VAL A 135 -4.91 -0.19 -6.43
CA VAL A 135 -6.07 0.37 -5.71
C VAL A 135 -5.97 1.89 -5.51
N ASN A 136 -4.76 2.42 -5.32
CA ASN A 136 -4.56 3.86 -5.15
C ASN A 136 -4.70 4.61 -6.48
N THR A 137 -4.16 4.06 -7.56
CA THR A 137 -4.35 4.63 -8.92
C THR A 137 -5.83 4.61 -9.30
N LYS A 138 -6.53 3.49 -9.03
CA LYS A 138 -7.98 3.38 -9.26
C LYS A 138 -8.78 4.38 -8.41
N ALA A 139 -8.42 4.58 -7.15
CA ALA A 139 -9.03 5.62 -6.33
C ALA A 139 -8.78 7.02 -6.90
N GLY A 140 -7.55 7.30 -7.38
CA GLY A 140 -7.22 8.54 -8.08
C GLY A 140 -8.08 8.76 -9.33
N ILE A 141 -8.23 7.74 -10.18
CA ILE A 141 -9.12 7.77 -11.36
C ILE A 141 -10.56 8.07 -10.95
N GLY A 142 -11.10 7.34 -9.97
CA GLY A 142 -12.49 7.52 -9.54
C GLY A 142 -12.76 8.92 -8.97
N VAL A 143 -11.82 9.45 -8.17
CA VAL A 143 -11.92 10.80 -7.61
C VAL A 143 -11.84 11.87 -8.70
N LEU A 144 -10.90 11.76 -9.65
CA LEU A 144 -10.76 12.70 -10.76
C LEU A 144 -11.95 12.65 -11.71
N HIS A 145 -12.43 11.45 -12.07
CA HIS A 145 -13.59 11.27 -12.93
C HIS A 145 -14.87 11.84 -12.31
N GLY A 146 -15.01 11.75 -10.98
CA GLY A 146 -16.14 12.33 -10.25
C GLY A 146 -16.04 13.83 -9.95
N GLY A 147 -14.98 14.52 -10.42
CA GLY A 147 -14.75 15.93 -10.07
C GLY A 147 -14.50 16.16 -8.58
N LEU A 148 -14.04 15.13 -7.86
CA LEU A 148 -13.80 15.15 -6.42
C LEU A 148 -12.32 15.41 -6.12
N GLY A 149 -12.01 15.59 -4.84
CA GLY A 149 -10.65 15.85 -4.36
C GLY A 149 -10.29 14.97 -3.17
N HIS A 150 -9.05 15.09 -2.71
CA HIS A 150 -8.50 14.35 -1.57
C HIS A 150 -9.40 14.38 -0.33
N THR A 151 -9.92 15.55 0.03
CA THR A 151 -10.78 15.73 1.19
C THR A 151 -12.09 14.96 1.06
N HIS A 152 -12.68 14.91 -0.14
CA HIS A 152 -13.89 14.15 -0.42
C HIS A 152 -13.64 12.64 -0.26
N LEU A 153 -12.52 12.15 -0.81
CA LEU A 153 -12.12 10.76 -0.64
C LEU A 153 -11.93 10.40 0.83
N ASN A 154 -11.17 11.19 1.59
CA ASN A 154 -10.93 10.91 3.00
C ASN A 154 -12.20 10.96 3.85
N LYS A 155 -13.15 11.87 3.56
CA LYS A 155 -14.47 11.88 4.22
C LYS A 155 -15.20 10.55 3.99
N LEU A 156 -15.26 10.08 2.75
CA LEU A 156 -15.89 8.81 2.40
C LEU A 156 -15.21 7.62 3.11
N LEU A 157 -13.87 7.57 3.08
CA LEU A 157 -13.11 6.50 3.74
C LEU A 157 -13.37 6.48 5.25
N SER A 158 -13.36 7.64 5.90
CA SER A 158 -13.68 7.76 7.33
C SER A 158 -15.10 7.26 7.64
N CYS A 159 -16.10 7.60 6.84
CA CYS A 159 -17.48 7.09 7.02
C CYS A 159 -17.57 5.56 6.88
N LEU A 160 -16.71 4.96 6.05
CA LEU A 160 -16.66 3.51 5.85
C LEU A 160 -15.78 2.80 6.89
N ASN A 161 -15.19 3.52 7.84
CA ASN A 161 -14.16 3.03 8.76
C ASN A 161 -12.96 2.43 8.02
N ILE A 162 -12.54 3.03 6.90
CA ILE A 162 -11.33 2.66 6.15
C ILE A 162 -10.26 3.73 6.45
N PRO A 163 -9.00 3.36 6.72
CA PRO A 163 -7.96 4.35 6.96
C PRO A 163 -7.77 5.30 5.79
N THR A 164 -7.59 6.57 6.13
CA THR A 164 -7.41 7.65 5.16
C THR A 164 -6.07 7.57 4.42
N ILE A 165 -6.00 8.24 3.27
CA ILE A 165 -4.77 8.38 2.50
C ILE A 165 -4.13 9.72 2.86
N ASP A 166 -2.82 9.73 3.07
CA ASP A 166 -2.05 10.96 3.23
C ASP A 166 -2.05 11.80 1.93
N PHE A 167 -2.11 13.13 2.07
CA PHE A 167 -2.18 14.04 0.93
C PHE A 167 -1.00 13.87 -0.05
N LYS A 168 0.23 13.69 0.45
CA LYS A 168 1.40 13.49 -0.44
C LYS A 168 1.29 12.18 -1.21
N THR A 169 0.72 11.15 -0.58
CA THR A 169 0.48 9.88 -1.26
C THR A 169 -0.60 10.03 -2.33
N PHE A 170 -1.75 10.62 -1.98
CA PHE A 170 -2.81 10.90 -2.94
C PHE A 170 -2.30 11.73 -4.12
N LYS A 171 -1.59 12.83 -3.88
CA LYS A 171 -1.11 13.73 -4.94
C LYS A 171 -0.19 13.03 -5.95
N ARG A 172 0.61 12.05 -5.50
CA ARG A 172 1.47 11.25 -6.39
C ARG A 172 0.66 10.37 -7.35
N TYR A 173 -0.44 9.78 -6.88
CA TYR A 173 -1.34 8.98 -7.71
C TYR A 173 -2.22 9.87 -8.59
N GLU A 174 -2.68 11.00 -8.07
CA GLU A 174 -3.41 12.01 -8.84
C GLU A 174 -2.59 12.51 -10.05
N GLN A 175 -1.30 12.80 -9.85
CA GLN A 175 -0.39 13.23 -10.92
C GLN A 175 -0.15 12.14 -11.98
N GLU A 176 0.04 10.88 -11.54
CA GLU A 176 0.16 9.74 -12.44
C GLU A 176 -1.07 9.62 -13.34
N VAL A 177 -2.25 9.63 -12.73
CA VAL A 177 -3.53 9.49 -13.43
C VAL A 177 -3.78 10.71 -14.32
N GLY A 178 -3.47 11.92 -13.84
CA GLY A 178 -3.62 13.16 -14.60
C GLY A 178 -2.80 13.13 -15.89
N GLN A 179 -1.53 12.75 -15.81
CA GLN A 179 -0.65 12.63 -16.99
C GLN A 179 -1.16 11.59 -17.99
N ALA A 180 -1.60 10.43 -17.50
CA ALA A 180 -2.14 9.38 -18.36
C ALA A 180 -3.45 9.83 -19.03
N THR A 181 -4.35 10.45 -18.26
CA THR A 181 -5.63 10.97 -18.76
C THR A 181 -5.42 12.07 -19.79
N GLU A 182 -4.54 13.03 -19.53
CA GLU A 182 -4.24 14.13 -20.45
C GLU A 182 -3.71 13.60 -21.80
N SER A 183 -2.81 12.62 -21.77
CA SER A 183 -2.30 11.97 -22.98
C SER A 183 -3.42 11.34 -23.82
N ILE A 184 -4.34 10.61 -23.17
CA ILE A 184 -5.48 9.97 -23.83
C ILE A 184 -6.43 11.02 -24.41
N VAL A 185 -6.79 12.04 -23.63
CA VAL A 185 -7.69 13.11 -24.06
C VAL A 185 -7.10 13.87 -25.24
N LYS A 186 -5.80 14.18 -25.21
CA LYS A 186 -5.11 14.86 -26.31
C LYS A 186 -5.20 14.07 -27.61
N GLY A 187 -4.91 12.75 -27.57
CA GLY A 187 -5.04 11.89 -28.74
C GLY A 187 -6.47 11.81 -29.24
N SER A 188 -7.45 11.69 -28.33
CA SER A 188 -8.87 11.66 -28.68
C SER A 188 -9.33 12.95 -29.35
N CYS A 189 -8.99 14.12 -28.80
CA CYS A 189 -9.35 15.42 -29.36
C CYS A 189 -8.70 15.64 -30.73
N GLN A 190 -7.46 15.21 -30.92
CA GLN A 190 -6.78 15.27 -32.23
C GLN A 190 -7.47 14.41 -33.28
N ASN A 191 -7.85 13.19 -32.91
CA ASN A 191 -8.57 12.29 -33.81
C ASN A 191 -9.95 12.82 -34.17
N ALA A 192 -10.69 13.36 -33.19
CA ALA A 192 -11.99 13.98 -33.41
C ALA A 192 -11.87 15.19 -34.37
N ALA A 193 -10.92 16.09 -34.13
CA ALA A 193 -10.67 17.23 -35.01
C ALA A 193 -10.30 16.81 -36.44
N HIS A 194 -9.52 15.74 -36.59
CA HIS A 194 -9.20 15.20 -37.91
C HIS A 194 -10.44 14.65 -38.63
N LEU A 195 -11.26 13.88 -37.91
CA LEU A 195 -12.49 13.31 -38.43
C LEU A 195 -13.50 14.40 -38.83
N GLU A 196 -13.69 15.41 -37.97
CA GLU A 196 -14.54 16.57 -38.25
C GLU A 196 -14.09 17.29 -39.53
N ARG A 197 -12.78 17.53 -39.67
CA ARG A 197 -12.21 18.14 -40.88
C ARG A 197 -12.48 17.28 -42.13
N GLN A 198 -12.27 15.97 -42.05
CA GLN A 198 -12.50 15.05 -43.17
C GLN A 198 -13.97 15.08 -43.61
N LEU A 199 -14.90 14.89 -42.67
CA LEU A 199 -16.33 14.89 -42.96
C LEU A 199 -16.83 16.24 -43.48
N THR A 200 -16.25 17.35 -43.02
CA THR A 200 -16.58 18.69 -43.53
C THR A 200 -16.15 18.85 -44.99
N VAL A 201 -14.97 18.34 -45.37
CA VAL A 201 -14.50 18.38 -46.76
C VAL A 201 -15.34 17.46 -47.65
N GLU A 202 -15.67 16.25 -47.18
CA GLU A 202 -16.48 15.28 -47.93
C GLU A 202 -17.92 15.76 -48.17
N ASN A 203 -18.52 16.48 -47.22
CA ASN A 203 -19.89 17.01 -47.32
C ASN A 203 -19.95 18.49 -47.73
N ALA A 204 -18.88 19.06 -48.28
CA ALA A 204 -18.82 20.50 -48.59
C ALA A 204 -20.01 20.96 -49.46
N GLU A 205 -20.35 20.23 -50.51
CA GLU A 205 -21.47 20.55 -51.41
C GLU A 205 -22.84 20.49 -50.70
N ASN A 206 -23.03 19.53 -49.78
CA ASN A 206 -24.25 19.40 -48.99
C ASN A 206 -24.38 20.53 -47.97
N ILE A 207 -23.26 21.02 -47.43
CA ILE A 207 -23.22 22.13 -46.49
C ILE A 207 -23.51 23.45 -47.21
N GLU A 208 -22.97 23.65 -48.41
CA GLU A 208 -23.25 24.82 -49.24
C GLU A 208 -24.73 24.94 -49.64
N GLN A 209 -25.42 23.83 -49.84
CA GLN A 209 -26.87 23.84 -50.14
C GLN A 209 -27.76 24.16 -48.92
N LEU A 210 -27.21 24.11 -47.70
CA LEU A 210 -27.92 24.39 -46.44
C LEU A 210 -27.72 25.83 -45.94
N LEU A 211 -26.82 26.60 -46.56
CA LEU A 211 -26.50 28.00 -46.23
C LEU A 211 -27.20 28.97 -47.19
#